data_AF-A0A1U9UV32-F1
#
_entry.id   AF-A0A1U9UV32-F1
#
_cell.length_a   1.000
_cell.length_b   1.000
_cell.length_c   1.000
_cell.angle_alpha   90.00
_cell.angle_beta   90.00
_cell.angle_gamma   90.00
#
_symmetry.space_group_name_H-M   'P 1'
#
loop_
_entity.id
_entity.type
_entity.pdbx_description
1 polymer ?
#
loop_
_entity_poly.entity_id
_entity_poly.type
_entity_poly.pdbx_seq_one_letter_code
_entity_poly.pdbx_strand_id
1 'polypeptide(L)'
;MKNKFITATAFLATGELQELQSFGVEFKQARGLPGNVPVLTCHITEEQKHFLGPQIGKGNLGFGYIPLEDGVNVQMIRIQLGDLQFCWIAEMDDPDLWAAIDMWMSVGRLPVLFKIQDEKAWDYVLIAFTTPPGPLPNEAFRTDANLGPSETTMAQLLLLVASGTLQEEATTDIPGISVRHVFVNVLMTEWTRRFIEQPLMVGPGTRK
;
A
#
# COMPACT_ATOMS: atom_id res chain seq x y z
N MET A 1 -11.47 -27.55 -23.01
CA MET A 1 -11.14 -26.16 -23.39
C MET A 1 -9.72 -25.89 -22.96
N LYS A 2 -8.89 -25.32 -23.83
CA LYS A 2 -7.45 -25.17 -23.61
C LYS A 2 -7.21 -23.99 -22.68
N ASN A 3 -6.61 -24.24 -21.51
CA ASN A 3 -6.10 -23.21 -20.61
C ASN A 3 -5.08 -22.37 -21.37
N LYS A 4 -5.46 -21.14 -21.70
CA LYS A 4 -4.53 -20.11 -22.14
C LYS A 4 -3.83 -19.64 -20.88
N PHE A 5 -2.61 -20.11 -20.66
CA PHE A 5 -1.69 -19.41 -19.78
C PHE A 5 -1.58 -17.98 -20.31
N ILE A 6 -2.12 -17.02 -19.58
CA ILE A 6 -1.91 -15.61 -19.88
C ILE A 6 -0.49 -15.31 -19.39
N THR A 7 0.48 -15.55 -20.25
CA THR A 7 1.79 -14.88 -20.17
C THR A 7 1.59 -13.45 -20.67
N ALA A 8 0.83 -12.66 -19.91
CA ALA A 8 0.94 -11.22 -19.97
C ALA A 8 1.83 -10.84 -18.79
N THR A 9 3.02 -10.32 -19.09
CA THR A 9 3.87 -9.63 -18.13
C THR A 9 3.14 -8.35 -17.72
N ALA A 10 2.08 -8.51 -16.94
CA ALA A 10 1.35 -7.43 -16.30
C ALA A 10 2.23 -6.98 -15.15
N PHE A 11 3.08 -6.03 -15.48
CA PHE A 11 3.87 -5.24 -14.56
C PHE A 11 2.97 -4.65 -13.46
N LEU A 12 3.25 -5.00 -12.20
CA LEU A 12 2.44 -4.63 -11.04
C LEU A 12 2.94 -3.33 -10.42
N ALA A 13 2.00 -2.49 -9.99
CA ALA A 13 2.34 -1.31 -9.24
C ALA A 13 2.78 -1.69 -7.83
N THR A 14 3.85 -1.05 -7.34
CA THR A 14 4.47 -1.41 -6.06
C THR A 14 4.58 -0.23 -5.12
N GLY A 15 4.33 -0.53 -3.85
CA GLY A 15 4.76 0.29 -2.72
C GLY A 15 5.96 -0.34 -2.03
N GLU A 16 6.66 0.44 -1.22
CA GLU A 16 7.84 0.00 -0.47
C GLU A 16 7.79 0.59 0.93
N LEU A 17 8.63 0.03 1.82
CA LEU A 17 8.96 0.61 3.11
C LEU A 17 10.38 1.17 3.04
N GLN A 18 10.54 2.46 3.31
CA GLN A 18 11.86 3.10 3.39
C GLN A 18 11.93 3.98 4.63
N GLU A 19 13.10 4.08 5.26
CA GLU A 19 13.28 4.97 6.40
C GLU A 19 13.08 6.44 6.01
N LEU A 20 12.40 7.23 6.84
CA LEU A 20 12.16 8.65 6.58
C LEU A 20 13.43 9.46 6.27
N GLN A 21 14.55 9.16 6.95
CA GLN A 21 15.81 9.85 6.75
C GLN A 21 16.48 9.55 5.40
N SER A 22 16.14 8.44 4.74
CA SER A 22 16.77 8.05 3.48
C SER A 22 16.44 9.00 2.32
N PHE A 23 15.33 9.74 2.42
CA PHE A 23 14.89 10.67 1.38
C PHE A 23 15.73 11.96 1.32
N GLY A 24 16.52 12.28 2.35
CA GLY A 24 17.40 13.46 2.35
C GLY A 24 16.67 14.81 2.23
N VAL A 25 15.35 14.84 2.43
CA VAL A 25 14.49 16.02 2.34
C VAL A 25 13.71 16.20 3.65
N GLU A 26 13.58 17.44 4.10
CA GLU A 26 12.76 17.76 5.27
C GLU A 26 11.28 17.91 4.89
N PHE A 27 10.43 17.02 5.42
CA PHE A 27 8.98 17.12 5.27
C PHE A 27 8.36 17.78 6.49
N LYS A 28 7.65 18.91 6.31
CA LYS A 28 6.93 19.59 7.41
C LYS A 28 5.95 18.66 8.11
N GLN A 29 5.29 17.80 7.34
CA GLN A 29 4.32 16.80 7.78
C GLN A 29 4.98 15.70 8.62
N ALA A 30 6.29 15.46 8.48
CA ALA A 30 7.03 14.47 9.27
C ALA A 30 7.64 15.05 10.55
N ARG A 31 7.38 16.31 10.89
CA ARG A 31 7.88 16.93 12.12
C ARG A 31 7.54 16.09 13.34
N GLY A 32 8.56 15.81 14.15
CA GLY A 32 8.47 15.03 15.39
C GLY A 32 8.53 13.51 15.19
N LEU A 33 8.60 13.01 13.95
CA LEU A 33 8.81 11.59 13.70
C LEU A 33 10.31 11.23 13.80
N PRO A 34 10.64 10.02 14.31
CA PRO A 34 12.01 9.50 14.25
C PRO A 34 12.50 9.34 12.80
N GLY A 35 13.79 9.55 12.55
CA GLY A 35 14.37 9.40 11.20
C GLY A 35 14.29 7.97 10.65
N ASN A 36 14.28 6.96 11.52
CA ASN A 36 14.15 5.55 11.16
C ASN A 36 12.68 5.08 11.05
N VAL A 37 11.69 5.98 11.18
CA VAL A 37 10.29 5.56 10.99
C VAL A 37 10.10 5.07 9.55
N PRO A 38 9.50 3.87 9.34
CA PRO A 38 9.20 3.40 8.01
C PRO A 38 8.18 4.32 7.34
N VAL A 39 8.44 4.67 6.09
CA VAL A 39 7.57 5.44 5.22
C VAL A 39 7.00 4.51 4.18
N LEU A 40 5.67 4.44 4.11
CA LEU A 40 4.97 3.66 3.11
C LEU A 40 4.93 4.45 1.79
N THR A 41 5.55 3.93 0.74
CA THR A 41 5.66 4.66 -0.54
C THR A 41 4.59 4.23 -1.53
N CYS A 42 4.16 5.16 -2.39
CA CYS A 42 3.34 4.87 -3.57
C CYS A 42 3.88 5.65 -4.75
N HIS A 43 4.09 5.00 -5.89
CA HIS A 43 4.49 5.67 -7.12
C HIS A 43 3.25 6.18 -7.85
N ILE A 44 3.21 7.46 -8.22
CA ILE A 44 2.14 8.03 -9.03
C ILE A 44 2.74 8.86 -10.17
N THR A 45 1.99 9.06 -11.24
CA THR A 45 2.42 9.88 -12.38
C THR A 45 2.23 11.37 -12.08
N GLU A 46 2.96 12.25 -12.79
CA GLU A 46 2.72 13.71 -12.72
C GLU A 46 1.26 14.05 -13.10
N GLU A 47 0.68 13.30 -14.04
CA GLU A 47 -0.75 13.43 -14.38
C GLU A 47 -1.67 13.08 -13.21
N GLN A 48 -1.26 12.26 -12.24
CA GLN A 48 -2.08 11.89 -11.08
C GLN A 48 -1.87 12.82 -9.89
N LYS A 49 -0.79 13.59 -9.87
CA LYS A 49 -0.46 14.53 -8.79
C LYS A 49 -1.59 15.49 -8.47
N HIS A 50 -2.31 15.98 -9.49
CA HIS A 50 -3.41 16.92 -9.31
C HIS A 50 -4.55 16.35 -8.47
N PHE A 51 -4.69 15.02 -8.38
CA PHE A 51 -5.67 14.37 -7.53
C PHE A 51 -5.38 14.58 -6.04
N LEU A 52 -4.11 14.64 -5.63
CA LEU A 52 -3.73 14.74 -4.22
C LEU A 52 -4.09 16.11 -3.62
N GLY A 53 -3.90 17.19 -4.36
CA GLY A 53 -3.97 18.57 -3.87
C GLY A 53 -5.24 18.94 -3.11
N PRO A 54 -6.46 18.69 -3.65
CA PRO A 54 -7.72 19.03 -3.00
C PRO A 54 -8.03 18.23 -1.71
N GLN A 55 -7.36 17.10 -1.51
CA GLN A 55 -7.76 16.08 -0.52
C GLN A 55 -6.86 16.03 0.72
N ILE A 56 -5.79 16.83 0.75
CA ILE A 56 -4.85 16.90 1.89
C ILE A 56 -5.58 17.34 3.15
N GLY A 57 -5.54 16.50 4.19
CA GLY A 57 -6.15 16.75 5.50
C GLY A 57 -7.53 16.13 5.74
N LYS A 58 -8.14 15.47 4.73
CA LYS A 58 -9.39 14.70 4.86
C LYS A 58 -9.15 13.24 4.50
N GLY A 59 -8.42 12.56 5.38
CA GLY A 59 -7.96 11.20 5.17
C GLY A 59 -8.58 10.20 6.14
N ASN A 60 -8.86 8.99 5.65
CA ASN A 60 -9.09 7.82 6.49
C ASN A 60 -7.90 6.85 6.31
N LEU A 61 -7.47 6.21 7.39
CA LEU A 61 -6.49 5.13 7.40
C LEU A 61 -7.15 3.88 7.99
N GLY A 62 -7.10 2.78 7.26
CA GLY A 62 -7.61 1.48 7.66
C GLY A 62 -6.55 0.39 7.53
N PHE A 63 -6.63 -0.57 8.46
CA PHE A 63 -5.90 -1.84 8.40
C PHE A 63 -6.91 -2.97 8.35
N GLY A 64 -6.64 -3.96 7.52
CA GLY A 64 -7.54 -5.09 7.36
C GLY A 64 -6.83 -6.28 6.73
N TYR A 65 -7.64 -7.23 6.31
CA TYR A 65 -7.19 -8.45 5.67
C TYR A 65 -8.16 -8.83 4.55
N ILE A 66 -7.66 -9.61 3.60
CA ILE A 66 -8.45 -10.19 2.53
C ILE A 66 -8.26 -11.70 2.60
N PRO A 67 -9.34 -12.49 2.77
CA PRO A 67 -9.24 -13.94 2.68
C PRO A 67 -9.00 -14.34 1.22
N LEU A 68 -8.00 -15.20 1.00
CA LEU A 68 -7.72 -15.85 -0.26
C LEU A 68 -8.37 -17.23 -0.31
N GLU A 69 -8.29 -17.86 -1.50
CA GLU A 69 -8.57 -19.27 -1.65
C GLU A 69 -7.66 -20.09 -0.70
N ASP A 70 -8.16 -21.19 -0.16
CA ASP A 70 -7.48 -22.06 0.82
C ASP A 70 -7.36 -21.53 2.27
N GLY A 71 -8.07 -20.44 2.61
CA GLY A 71 -8.18 -19.95 3.99
C GLY A 71 -6.96 -19.17 4.47
N VAL A 72 -6.03 -18.85 3.56
CA VAL A 72 -4.94 -17.91 3.79
C VAL A 72 -5.50 -16.49 3.80
N ASN A 73 -4.94 -15.62 4.65
CA ASN A 73 -5.27 -14.20 4.63
C ASN A 73 -4.07 -13.41 4.11
N VAL A 74 -4.33 -12.33 3.37
CA VAL A 74 -3.34 -11.31 3.04
C VAL A 74 -3.67 -10.02 3.76
N GLN A 75 -2.65 -9.23 4.04
CA GLN A 75 -2.81 -7.96 4.73
C GLN A 75 -3.19 -6.85 3.75
N MET A 76 -4.04 -5.94 4.20
CA MET A 76 -4.41 -4.73 3.45
C MET A 76 -4.21 -3.49 4.33
N ILE A 77 -3.37 -2.57 3.87
CA ILE A 77 -3.36 -1.18 4.36
C ILE A 77 -4.14 -0.36 3.35
N ARG A 78 -5.09 0.44 3.82
CA ARG A 78 -5.93 1.27 2.97
C ARG A 78 -5.95 2.70 3.45
N ILE A 79 -5.80 3.62 2.52
CA ILE A 79 -5.91 5.05 2.78
C ILE A 79 -6.91 5.63 1.80
N GLN A 80 -7.86 6.41 2.31
CA GLN A 80 -8.77 7.19 1.47
C GLN A 80 -8.49 8.68 1.66
N LEU A 81 -8.26 9.39 0.56
CA LEU A 81 -8.10 10.85 0.50
C LEU A 81 -9.22 11.40 -0.38
N GLY A 82 -10.32 11.80 0.24
CA GLY A 82 -11.53 12.19 -0.49
C GLY A 82 -12.06 11.08 -1.39
N ASP A 83 -12.02 11.28 -2.70
CA ASP A 83 -12.46 10.32 -3.72
C ASP A 83 -11.34 9.40 -4.23
N LEU A 84 -10.13 9.52 -3.69
CA LEU A 84 -9.00 8.63 -3.99
C LEU A 84 -8.87 7.57 -2.90
N GLN A 85 -8.55 6.35 -3.31
CA GLN A 85 -8.21 5.27 -2.40
C GLN A 85 -6.92 4.59 -2.83
N PHE A 86 -6.01 4.39 -1.88
CA PHE A 86 -4.74 3.71 -2.07
C PHE A 86 -4.73 2.47 -1.17
N CYS A 87 -4.44 1.32 -1.78
CA CYS A 87 -4.36 0.04 -1.10
C CYS A 87 -2.97 -0.54 -1.29
N TRP A 88 -2.42 -1.13 -0.23
CA TRP A 88 -1.20 -1.92 -0.26
C TRP A 88 -1.54 -3.32 0.24
N ILE A 89 -1.26 -4.32 -0.59
CA ILE A 89 -1.50 -5.73 -0.30
C ILE A 89 -0.17 -6.42 -0.05
N ALA A 90 -0.08 -7.16 1.06
CA ALA A 90 1.11 -7.89 1.47
C ALA A 90 0.73 -9.26 2.02
N GLU A 91 1.68 -10.19 2.11
CA GLU A 91 1.47 -11.41 2.89
C GLU A 91 1.17 -11.08 4.36
N MET A 92 0.30 -11.86 5.00
CA MET A 92 -0.08 -11.61 6.38
C MET A 92 1.08 -11.76 7.36
N ASP A 93 2.02 -12.65 7.09
CA ASP A 93 3.13 -12.99 8.01
C ASP A 93 4.42 -12.22 7.71
N ASP A 94 4.37 -11.21 6.84
CA ASP A 94 5.54 -10.39 6.49
C ASP A 94 6.10 -9.68 7.74
N PRO A 95 7.31 -10.06 8.21
CA PRO A 95 7.88 -9.52 9.44
C PRO A 95 8.33 -8.07 9.29
N ASP A 96 8.72 -7.64 8.09
CA ASP A 96 9.13 -6.26 7.82
C ASP A 96 7.92 -5.34 7.92
N LEU A 97 6.77 -5.79 7.38
CA LEU A 97 5.51 -5.06 7.48
C LEU A 97 5.03 -4.97 8.92
N TRP A 98 5.03 -6.08 9.68
CA TRP A 98 4.63 -6.05 11.08
C TRP A 98 5.52 -5.16 11.93
N ALA A 99 6.85 -5.20 11.72
CA ALA A 99 7.76 -4.29 12.40
C ALA A 99 7.45 -2.81 12.09
N ALA A 100 7.08 -2.50 10.85
CA ALA A 100 6.65 -1.17 10.46
C ALA A 100 5.34 -0.75 11.14
N ILE A 101 4.34 -1.64 11.17
CA ILE A 101 3.08 -1.42 11.86
C ILE A 101 3.30 -1.18 13.35
N ASP A 102 4.06 -2.04 14.02
CA ASP A 102 4.37 -1.93 15.44
C ASP A 102 5.01 -0.55 15.75
N MET A 103 5.91 -0.09 14.87
CA MET A 103 6.51 1.24 14.99
C MET A 103 5.52 2.37 14.75
N TRP A 104 4.68 2.30 13.70
CA TRP A 104 3.65 3.31 13.43
C TRP A 104 2.66 3.45 14.58
N MET A 105 2.23 2.33 15.14
CA MET A 105 1.32 2.29 16.28
C MET A 105 1.98 2.89 17.53
N SER A 106 3.26 2.59 17.77
CA SER A 106 4.05 3.15 18.88
C SER A 106 4.22 4.67 18.79
N VAL A 107 4.51 5.21 17.59
CA VAL A 107 4.66 6.67 17.39
C VAL A 107 3.32 7.39 17.14
N GLY A 108 2.22 6.65 17.03
CA GLY A 108 0.86 7.16 16.78
C GLY A 108 0.63 7.70 15.36
N ARG A 109 1.57 7.47 14.43
CA ARG A 109 1.58 8.12 13.11
C ARG A 109 2.18 7.22 12.02
N LEU A 110 1.50 7.16 10.88
CA LEU A 110 1.94 6.45 9.67
C LEU A 110 2.24 7.47 8.57
N PRO A 111 3.52 7.68 8.19
CA PRO A 111 3.89 8.51 7.06
C PRO A 111 3.76 7.74 5.74
N VAL A 112 3.02 8.34 4.79
CA VAL A 112 2.92 7.89 3.40
C VAL A 112 3.57 8.91 2.48
N LEU A 113 4.40 8.42 1.57
CA LEU A 113 5.08 9.23 0.57
C LEU A 113 4.61 8.86 -0.84
N PHE A 114 3.98 9.81 -1.50
CA PHE A 114 3.72 9.71 -2.92
C PHE A 114 4.95 10.19 -3.70
N LYS A 115 5.59 9.26 -4.40
CA LYS A 115 6.72 9.50 -5.29
C LYS A 115 6.18 9.81 -6.67
N ILE A 116 6.41 11.02 -7.14
CA ILE A 116 5.91 11.51 -8.42
C ILE A 116 7.08 11.58 -9.38
N GLN A 117 7.02 10.79 -10.47
CA GLN A 117 8.05 10.82 -11.49
C GLN A 117 7.82 12.01 -12.43
N ASP A 118 8.78 12.92 -12.48
CA ASP A 118 8.90 13.96 -13.51
C ASP A 118 10.02 13.55 -14.51
N GLU A 119 10.07 14.20 -15.67
CA GLU A 119 11.01 13.90 -16.76
C GLU A 119 12.49 13.96 -16.34
N LYS A 120 12.81 14.69 -15.27
CA LYS A 120 14.20 14.95 -14.82
C LYS A 120 14.45 14.76 -13.32
N ALA A 121 13.40 14.60 -12.52
CA ALA A 121 13.51 14.53 -11.07
C ALA A 121 12.34 13.76 -10.45
N TRP A 122 12.46 13.44 -9.17
CA TRP A 122 11.35 12.95 -8.36
C TRP A 122 10.79 14.10 -7.53
N ASP A 123 9.48 14.29 -7.58
CA ASP A 123 8.75 15.11 -6.61
C ASP A 123 8.12 14.22 -5.54
N TYR A 124 7.91 14.78 -4.35
CA TYR A 124 7.51 14.03 -3.17
C TYR A 124 6.40 14.74 -2.41
N VAL A 125 5.29 14.03 -2.19
CA VAL A 125 4.22 14.48 -1.30
C VAL A 125 4.12 13.54 -0.11
N LEU A 126 4.49 14.02 1.08
CA LEU A 126 4.35 13.27 2.33
C LEU A 126 3.06 13.66 3.05
N ILE A 127 2.27 12.66 3.41
CA ILE A 127 1.10 12.80 4.29
C ILE A 127 1.30 11.86 5.47
N ALA A 128 1.15 12.37 6.68
CA ALA A 128 1.25 11.58 7.90
C ALA A 128 -0.13 11.41 8.53
N PHE A 129 -0.60 10.17 8.58
CA PHE A 129 -1.90 9.80 9.15
C PHE A 129 -1.76 9.52 10.63
N THR A 130 -2.80 9.82 11.40
CA THR A 130 -2.89 9.36 12.80
C THR A 130 -3.31 7.89 12.77
N THR A 131 -2.62 7.04 13.51
CA THR A 131 -2.99 5.62 13.59
C THR A 131 -4.26 5.44 14.43
N PRO A 132 -5.06 4.40 14.15
CA PRO A 132 -6.22 4.09 14.98
C PRO A 132 -5.77 3.71 16.41
N PRO A 133 -6.57 4.00 17.44
CA PRO A 133 -6.26 3.57 18.80
C PRO A 133 -6.55 2.08 18.98
N GLY A 134 -5.74 1.40 19.79
CA GLY A 134 -5.95 0.02 20.19
C GLY A 134 -5.43 -1.01 19.18
N PRO A 135 -5.71 -2.31 19.43
CA PRO A 135 -5.22 -3.40 18.58
C PRO A 135 -5.92 -3.37 17.21
N LEU A 136 -5.17 -3.71 16.17
CA LEU A 136 -5.69 -3.81 14.81
C LEU A 136 -6.43 -5.15 14.60
N PRO A 137 -7.55 -5.19 13.88
CA PRO A 137 -8.31 -6.43 13.66
C PRO A 137 -7.50 -7.55 12.99
N ASN A 138 -6.56 -7.19 12.11
CA ASN A 138 -5.70 -8.13 11.40
C ASN A 138 -4.58 -8.74 12.27
N GLU A 139 -4.32 -8.20 13.46
CA GLU A 139 -3.36 -8.81 14.41
C GLU A 139 -3.75 -10.24 14.81
N ALA A 140 -5.06 -10.56 14.78
CA ALA A 140 -5.56 -11.90 15.06
C ALA A 140 -5.05 -12.97 14.08
N PHE A 141 -4.55 -12.57 12.91
CA PHE A 141 -4.01 -13.47 11.88
C PHE A 141 -2.49 -13.41 11.77
N ARG A 142 -1.81 -12.58 12.58
CA ARG A 142 -0.35 -12.55 12.67
C ARG A 142 0.14 -13.87 13.25
N THR A 143 1.00 -14.59 12.53
CA THR A 143 1.64 -15.78 13.07
C THR A 143 3.10 -15.50 13.46
N ASP A 144 3.55 -16.08 14.57
CA ASP A 144 4.97 -16.06 14.98
C ASP A 144 5.77 -17.18 14.31
N ALA A 145 5.17 -17.86 13.32
CA ALA A 145 5.84 -18.90 12.59
C ALA A 145 6.89 -18.24 11.70
N ASN A 146 8.18 -18.45 12.00
CA ASN A 146 9.31 -17.97 11.19
C ASN A 146 9.42 -18.75 9.87
N LEU A 147 8.31 -18.79 9.14
CA LEU A 147 8.18 -19.38 7.82
C LEU A 147 8.64 -18.33 6.82
N GLY A 148 9.39 -18.75 5.82
CA GLY A 148 9.70 -17.88 4.69
C GLY A 148 8.43 -17.55 3.88
N PRO A 149 8.51 -16.59 2.96
CA PRO A 149 7.38 -16.19 2.13
C PRO A 149 6.87 -17.34 1.28
N SER A 150 5.54 -17.49 1.26
CA SER A 150 4.86 -18.58 0.59
C SER A 150 4.72 -18.28 -0.90
N GLU A 151 5.35 -19.09 -1.76
CA GLU A 151 5.25 -18.90 -3.22
C GLU A 151 3.80 -18.97 -3.72
N THR A 152 2.99 -19.83 -3.09
CA THR A 152 1.57 -20.00 -3.45
C THR A 152 0.76 -18.76 -3.04
N THR A 153 0.98 -18.27 -1.82
CA THR A 153 0.32 -17.07 -1.30
C THR A 153 0.70 -15.84 -2.13
N MET A 154 1.99 -15.71 -2.47
CA MET A 154 2.45 -14.65 -3.36
C MET A 154 1.81 -14.74 -4.73
N ALA A 155 1.75 -15.92 -5.35
CA ALA A 155 1.09 -16.05 -6.66
C ALA A 155 -0.39 -15.64 -6.62
N GLN A 156 -1.13 -16.02 -5.56
CA GLN A 156 -2.52 -15.62 -5.37
C GLN A 156 -2.65 -14.11 -5.12
N LEU A 157 -1.78 -13.52 -4.31
CA LEU A 157 -1.74 -12.07 -4.04
C LEU A 157 -1.50 -11.29 -5.33
N LEU A 158 -0.48 -11.67 -6.10
CA LEU A 158 -0.12 -11.01 -7.35
C LEU A 158 -1.27 -11.12 -8.36
N LEU A 159 -1.95 -12.28 -8.43
CA LEU A 159 -3.14 -12.47 -9.27
C LEU A 159 -4.30 -11.57 -8.81
N LEU A 160 -4.55 -11.48 -7.50
CA LEU A 160 -5.57 -10.61 -6.93
C LEU A 160 -5.32 -9.15 -7.30
N VAL A 161 -4.10 -8.65 -7.13
CA VAL A 161 -3.75 -7.26 -7.49
C VAL A 161 -3.84 -7.04 -9.01
N ALA A 162 -3.41 -8.01 -9.82
CA ALA A 162 -3.48 -7.93 -11.28
C ALA A 162 -4.91 -7.98 -11.84
N SER A 163 -5.84 -8.60 -11.12
CA SER A 163 -7.20 -8.88 -11.60
C SER A 163 -8.06 -7.63 -11.79
N GLY A 164 -7.78 -6.55 -11.07
CA GLY A 164 -8.65 -5.37 -11.00
C GLY A 164 -9.84 -5.49 -10.03
N THR A 165 -10.06 -6.67 -9.42
CA THR A 165 -11.20 -6.91 -8.52
C THR A 165 -11.22 -5.96 -7.32
N LEU A 166 -10.06 -5.67 -6.73
CA LEU A 166 -9.97 -4.75 -5.59
C LEU A 166 -10.38 -3.32 -5.93
N GLN A 167 -10.16 -2.90 -7.18
CA GLN A 167 -10.57 -1.60 -7.70
C GLN A 167 -12.09 -1.57 -7.93
N GLU A 168 -12.67 -2.66 -8.44
CA GLU A 168 -14.11 -2.77 -8.70
C GLU A 168 -14.94 -2.84 -7.41
N GLU A 169 -14.43 -3.54 -6.39
CA GLU A 169 -15.10 -3.76 -5.11
C GLU A 169 -14.81 -2.70 -4.05
N ALA A 170 -13.99 -1.69 -4.37
CA ALA A 170 -13.64 -0.62 -3.46
C ALA A 170 -14.88 0.12 -2.90
N THR A 171 -14.93 0.22 -1.58
CA THR A 171 -15.98 0.92 -0.83
C THR A 171 -15.40 2.14 -0.12
N THR A 172 -16.27 3.07 0.25
CA THR A 172 -15.87 4.30 0.93
C THR A 172 -15.72 4.10 2.43
N ASP A 173 -14.62 4.62 2.97
CA ASP A 173 -14.32 4.78 4.39
C ASP A 173 -14.71 6.17 4.92
N ILE A 174 -15.15 7.07 4.03
CA ILE A 174 -15.55 8.44 4.38
C ILE A 174 -17.03 8.61 4.06
N PRO A 175 -17.91 8.71 5.07
CA PRO A 175 -19.35 8.87 4.87
C PRO A 175 -19.68 10.02 3.91
N GLY A 176 -20.49 9.73 2.89
CA GLY A 176 -20.95 10.72 1.91
C GLY A 176 -19.95 11.06 0.80
N ILE A 177 -18.75 10.45 0.78
CA ILE A 177 -17.78 10.65 -0.31
C ILE A 177 -17.66 9.36 -1.12
N SER A 178 -17.98 9.41 -2.41
CA SER A 178 -17.78 8.27 -3.31
C SER A 178 -16.33 8.17 -3.77
N VAL A 179 -15.75 6.99 -3.65
CA VAL A 179 -14.43 6.68 -4.24
C VAL A 179 -14.56 6.58 -5.76
N ARG A 180 -13.69 7.30 -6.48
CA ARG A 180 -13.65 7.37 -7.96
C ARG A 180 -12.37 6.79 -8.54
N HIS A 181 -11.26 6.91 -7.82
CA HIS A 181 -9.95 6.45 -8.27
C HIS A 181 -9.35 5.53 -7.22
N VAL A 182 -9.01 4.31 -7.62
CA VAL A 182 -8.45 3.29 -6.74
C VAL A 182 -7.08 2.88 -7.28
N PHE A 183 -6.09 2.92 -6.40
CA PHE A 183 -4.70 2.58 -6.65
C PHE A 183 -4.38 1.37 -5.78
N VAL A 184 -4.10 0.23 -6.40
CA VAL A 184 -3.79 -1.01 -5.67
C VAL A 184 -2.33 -1.36 -5.94
N ASN A 185 -1.58 -1.55 -4.86
CA ASN A 185 -0.16 -1.81 -4.88
C ASN A 185 0.11 -3.15 -4.22
N VAL A 186 1.08 -3.89 -4.76
CA VAL A 186 1.78 -4.91 -3.98
C VAL A 186 2.77 -4.19 -3.08
N LEU A 187 2.78 -4.48 -1.77
CA LEU A 187 3.83 -3.98 -0.90
C LEU A 187 5.07 -4.87 -1.06
N MET A 188 6.17 -4.26 -1.52
CA MET A 188 7.47 -4.90 -1.61
C MET A 188 8.29 -4.59 -0.36
N THR A 189 8.65 -5.65 0.37
CA THR A 189 9.55 -5.64 1.53
C THR A 189 10.83 -6.39 1.19
N GLU A 190 11.84 -6.39 2.07
CA GLU A 190 13.03 -7.23 1.85
C GLU A 190 12.64 -8.71 1.85
N TRP A 191 11.68 -9.08 2.71
CA TRP A 191 11.15 -10.44 2.82
C TRP A 191 10.47 -10.93 1.52
N THR A 192 9.67 -10.10 0.85
CA THR A 192 8.95 -10.47 -0.39
C THR A 192 9.68 -10.12 -1.70
N ARG A 193 10.75 -9.31 -1.67
CA ARG A 193 11.42 -8.74 -2.87
C ARG A 193 11.70 -9.76 -3.97
N ARG A 194 12.09 -10.99 -3.62
CA ARG A 194 12.43 -12.05 -4.59
C ARG A 194 11.29 -12.43 -5.55
N PHE A 195 10.04 -12.12 -5.22
CA PHE A 195 8.86 -12.42 -6.04
C PHE A 195 8.38 -11.26 -6.91
N ILE A 196 8.91 -10.06 -6.67
CA ILE A 196 8.43 -8.82 -7.29
C ILE A 196 9.55 -8.28 -8.17
N GLU A 197 9.49 -8.55 -9.47
CA GLU A 197 10.45 -8.01 -10.44
C GLU A 197 10.03 -6.59 -10.88
N GLN A 198 10.89 -5.62 -10.58
CA GLN A 198 10.89 -4.18 -10.91
C GLN A 198 9.60 -3.36 -10.61
N PRO A 199 9.72 -2.22 -9.91
CA PRO A 199 8.59 -1.35 -9.57
C PRO A 199 7.99 -0.66 -10.81
N LEU A 200 6.66 -0.52 -10.85
CA LEU A 200 5.97 0.34 -11.84
C LEU A 200 5.18 1.48 -11.22
N MET A 201 5.02 2.51 -12.06
CA MET A 201 4.11 3.63 -11.87
C MET A 201 2.66 3.14 -11.87
N VAL A 202 1.89 3.52 -10.84
CA VAL A 202 0.48 3.16 -10.77
C VAL A 202 -0.30 3.97 -11.82
N GLY A 203 -1.33 3.37 -12.43
CA GLY A 203 -2.39 4.04 -13.18
C GLY A 203 -3.72 3.91 -12.44
N PRO A 204 -4.61 4.93 -12.40
CA PRO A 204 -5.92 4.76 -11.77
C PRO A 204 -6.77 3.77 -12.56
N GLY A 205 -7.36 2.79 -11.87
CA GLY A 205 -8.49 2.04 -12.41
C GLY A 205 -9.72 2.95 -12.49
N THR A 206 -10.47 2.88 -13.59
CA THR A 206 -11.77 3.57 -13.70
C THR A 206 -12.89 2.62 -13.30
N ARG A 207 -13.71 3.03 -12.33
CA ARG A 207 -14.94 2.32 -11.97
C ARG A 207 -15.94 2.48 -13.12
N LYS A 208 -16.42 1.37 -13.69
CA LYS A 208 -17.52 1.35 -14.66
C LYS A 208 -18.87 1.50 -13.98
#